data_AF-A0AA90JVH9-F1
#
_entry.id   AF-A0AA90JVH9-F1
#
_cell.length_a   1.000
_cell.length_b   1.000
_cell.length_c   1.000
_cell.angle_alpha   90.00
_cell.angle_beta   90.00
_cell.angle_gamma   90.00
#
_symmetry.space_group_name_H-M   'P 1'
#
loop_
_entity.id
_entity.type
_entity.pdbx_description
1 polymer ?
#
loop_
_entity_poly.entity_id
_entity_poly.type
_entity_poly.pdbx_seq_one_letter_code
_entity_poly.pdbx_strand_id
1 'polypeptide(L)'
;MSRPWYQDFFTEPFWAVAEHEYTAERTDGEAGYLAAALPAGARVLDLGCGTGRHAIALARRGFDVTGADVGEWALRQAEARAEQAGAAVRWQRLDLLRDLPWPWQDGDYDAVVCVQSFGWGTDAQQLRLLREVRRVLAPGGLLVLDHSNLLALTAHYVPEATFETDGLHAAFHRTLKTVEGRSAGTIEVRRDGLPTAVVRDDIRLYQPAEIRDLLTRAGFTVERVDAGFTTGAPVTMTSRYVQFHARRPPEPPAAISTWRPPARETGPRGLDLRWTPDEYDFVRPAVERAFAAVDPGTARAYHLADPFAGALASPVLSRHFAADLTPAMVTAGAGATGLLHALALLALPGPVLHLEGGHPDLPRWAAGLGARTVTTHPRTAVADLDRYAPTLLLLDHPTLGGEFHDRALIDELATTARARGAVVVIDEAYATYPGPAASHAPAVADHDNLVVVRSLSKGYCCGGLRVGFALAGERLTRRLRESAPPLGAGSASLAVAVRLLDEGDVFGPLRARIAATKPPVAAALRAAGVDAAAGAACLPWVTAPATPAALAALTGRGILAKTIGDRLKIAVPLSPDRVAAFHEVFTGDR
;
A
#
# COMPACT_ATOMS: atom_id res chain seq x y z
N MET A 1 -10.48 -19.41 -27.65
CA MET A 1 -9.54 -18.30 -27.96
C MET A 1 -8.30 -18.90 -28.60
N SER A 2 -7.75 -18.30 -29.65
CA SER A 2 -6.50 -18.77 -30.27
C SER A 2 -5.34 -18.71 -29.27
N ARG A 3 -4.40 -19.64 -29.42
CA ARG A 3 -3.17 -19.69 -28.63
C ARG A 3 -2.32 -18.44 -28.95
N PRO A 4 -1.72 -17.75 -27.96
CA PRO A 4 -0.81 -16.64 -28.22
C PRO A 4 0.43 -17.07 -29.00
N TRP A 5 0.95 -16.20 -29.86
CA TRP A 5 2.14 -16.48 -30.68
C TRP A 5 3.36 -16.92 -29.85
N TYR A 6 3.59 -16.29 -28.69
CA TYR A 6 4.76 -16.54 -27.85
C TYR A 6 4.77 -17.95 -27.23
N GLN A 7 3.64 -18.65 -27.16
CA GLN A 7 3.61 -20.04 -26.69
C GLN A 7 4.20 -21.03 -27.70
N ASP A 8 4.19 -20.67 -28.99
CA ASP A 8 4.70 -21.51 -30.08
C ASP A 8 6.03 -20.97 -30.66
N PHE A 9 6.48 -19.79 -30.21
CA PHE A 9 7.68 -19.13 -30.72
C PHE A 9 8.98 -19.61 -30.07
N PHE A 10 9.03 -19.72 -28.73
CA PHE A 10 10.24 -20.06 -27.96
C PHE A 10 10.56 -21.56 -27.96
N THR A 11 10.67 -22.13 -29.16
CA THR A 11 10.98 -23.53 -29.44
C THR A 11 12.44 -23.68 -29.88
N GLU A 12 12.89 -24.93 -30.04
CA GLU A 12 14.26 -25.25 -30.46
C GLU A 12 14.74 -24.47 -31.71
N PRO A 13 13.96 -24.33 -32.81
CA PRO A 13 14.41 -23.57 -33.97
C PRO A 13 14.75 -22.10 -33.67
N PHE A 14 13.96 -21.43 -32.81
CA PHE A 14 14.25 -20.07 -32.40
C PHE A 14 15.55 -20.00 -31.60
N TRP A 15 15.69 -20.87 -30.58
CA TRP A 15 16.86 -20.86 -29.71
C TRP A 15 18.15 -21.25 -30.42
N ALA A 16 18.09 -22.14 -31.42
CA ALA A 16 19.24 -22.47 -32.26
C ALA A 16 19.84 -21.23 -32.95
N VAL A 17 19.01 -20.25 -33.32
CA VAL A 17 19.48 -18.98 -33.89
C VAL A 17 19.88 -18.01 -32.78
N ALA A 18 19.00 -17.81 -31.80
CA ALA A 18 19.16 -16.79 -30.76
C ALA A 18 20.42 -16.99 -29.90
N GLU A 19 20.85 -18.23 -29.66
CA GLU A 19 22.05 -18.52 -28.85
C GLU A 19 23.34 -17.94 -29.43
N HIS A 20 23.40 -17.70 -30.74
CA HIS A 20 24.55 -17.06 -31.38
C HIS A 20 24.66 -15.56 -31.03
N GLU A 21 23.56 -14.91 -30.64
CA GLU A 21 23.57 -13.52 -30.16
C GLU A 21 23.94 -13.40 -28.66
N TYR A 22 23.90 -14.51 -27.91
CA TYR A 22 24.05 -14.55 -26.46
C TYR A 22 25.38 -15.18 -26.03
N THR A 23 26.48 -14.52 -26.38
CA THR A 23 27.83 -14.97 -25.99
C THR A 23 28.01 -15.02 -24.47
N ALA A 24 28.99 -15.81 -24.01
CA ALA A 24 29.34 -15.89 -22.60
C ALA A 24 29.80 -14.52 -22.04
N GLU A 25 30.57 -13.75 -22.81
CA GLU A 25 31.03 -12.41 -22.45
C GLU A 25 29.86 -11.45 -22.24
N ARG A 26 28.90 -11.42 -23.18
CA ARG A 26 27.69 -10.61 -23.05
C ARG A 26 26.88 -11.01 -21.82
N THR A 27 26.69 -12.30 -21.62
CA THR A 27 25.93 -12.83 -20.47
C THR A 27 26.60 -12.44 -19.15
N ASP A 28 27.93 -12.52 -19.06
CA ASP A 28 28.66 -12.16 -17.85
C ASP A 28 28.59 -10.65 -17.56
N GLY A 29 28.72 -9.81 -18.59
CA GLY A 29 28.57 -8.35 -18.46
C GLY A 29 27.16 -7.95 -18.00
N GLU A 30 26.12 -8.50 -18.62
CA GLU A 30 24.73 -8.24 -18.23
C GLU A 30 24.43 -8.76 -16.81
N ALA A 31 24.89 -9.97 -16.46
CA ALA A 31 24.73 -10.51 -15.11
C ALA A 31 25.49 -9.71 -14.05
N GLY A 32 26.68 -9.19 -14.38
CA GLY A 32 27.45 -8.28 -13.52
C GLY A 32 26.73 -6.96 -13.27
N TYR A 33 26.15 -6.36 -14.32
CA TYR A 33 25.32 -5.17 -14.20
C TYR A 33 24.09 -5.41 -13.31
N LEU A 34 23.38 -6.52 -13.52
CA LEU A 34 22.24 -6.88 -12.68
C LEU A 34 22.68 -7.06 -11.23
N ALA A 35 23.68 -7.91 -10.97
CA ALA A 35 24.17 -8.19 -9.62
C ALA A 35 24.61 -6.93 -8.86
N ALA A 36 25.21 -5.95 -9.53
CA ALA A 36 25.62 -4.68 -8.91
C ALA A 36 24.45 -3.82 -8.40
N ALA A 37 23.24 -4.04 -8.91
CA ALA A 37 22.03 -3.35 -8.47
C ALA A 37 21.25 -4.09 -7.37
N LEU A 38 21.54 -5.38 -7.15
CA LEU A 38 20.78 -6.23 -6.25
C LEU A 38 21.40 -6.29 -4.84
N PRO A 39 20.60 -6.35 -3.77
CA PRO A 39 21.11 -6.61 -2.42
C PRO A 39 21.78 -7.98 -2.34
N ALA A 40 22.90 -8.08 -1.62
CA ALA A 40 23.60 -9.36 -1.45
C ALA A 40 22.67 -10.44 -0.86
N GLY A 41 22.66 -11.62 -1.47
CA GLY A 41 21.81 -12.74 -1.05
C GLY A 41 20.31 -12.56 -1.29
N ALA A 42 19.90 -11.56 -2.08
CA ALA A 42 18.49 -11.31 -2.40
C ALA A 42 17.80 -12.53 -3.05
N ARG A 43 16.50 -12.66 -2.77
CA ARG A 43 15.59 -13.53 -3.51
C ARG A 43 15.24 -12.86 -4.83
N VAL A 44 15.63 -13.48 -5.95
CA VAL A 44 15.50 -12.91 -7.29
C VAL A 44 14.56 -13.76 -8.15
N LEU A 45 13.59 -13.10 -8.79
CA LEU A 45 12.75 -13.72 -9.81
C LEU A 45 13.18 -13.24 -11.21
N ASP A 46 13.63 -14.16 -12.06
CA ASP A 46 13.97 -13.92 -13.46
C ASP A 46 12.78 -14.26 -14.37
N LEU A 47 12.15 -13.23 -14.93
CA LEU A 47 10.93 -13.33 -15.74
C LEU A 47 11.24 -13.46 -17.24
N GLY A 48 10.73 -14.54 -17.83
CA GLY A 48 11.07 -14.91 -19.20
C GLY A 48 12.54 -15.34 -19.28
N CYS A 49 12.93 -16.21 -18.35
CA CYS A 49 14.33 -16.61 -18.14
C CYS A 49 14.92 -17.43 -19.31
N GLY A 50 14.09 -17.93 -20.23
CA GLY A 50 14.50 -18.71 -21.38
C GLY A 50 15.34 -19.92 -21.00
N THR A 51 16.55 -20.01 -21.56
CA THR A 51 17.52 -21.07 -21.27
C THR A 51 18.41 -20.79 -20.05
N GLY A 52 18.03 -19.82 -19.20
CA GLY A 52 18.60 -19.60 -17.87
C GLY A 52 19.88 -18.77 -17.80
N ARG A 53 20.25 -18.05 -18.86
CA ARG A 53 21.56 -17.37 -18.96
C ARG A 53 21.83 -16.39 -17.82
N HIS A 54 20.84 -15.59 -17.41
CA HIS A 54 20.97 -14.67 -16.27
C HIS A 54 20.72 -15.37 -14.95
N ALA A 55 19.66 -16.18 -14.84
CA ALA A 55 19.34 -16.91 -13.62
C ALA A 55 20.51 -17.74 -13.07
N ILE A 56 21.20 -18.51 -13.94
CA ILE A 56 22.36 -19.32 -13.57
C ILE A 56 23.53 -18.44 -13.14
N ALA A 57 23.80 -17.36 -13.89
CA ALA A 57 24.90 -16.44 -13.61
C ALA A 57 24.70 -15.67 -12.29
N LEU A 58 23.46 -15.34 -11.94
CA LEU A 58 23.09 -14.74 -10.66
C LEU A 58 23.16 -15.76 -9.52
N ALA A 59 22.66 -16.98 -9.69
CA ALA A 59 22.77 -18.01 -8.66
C ALA A 59 24.23 -18.31 -8.28
N ARG A 60 25.14 -18.35 -9.27
CA ARG A 60 26.59 -18.49 -9.04
C ARG A 60 27.22 -17.32 -8.28
N ARG A 61 26.55 -16.16 -8.26
CA ARG A 61 26.95 -14.96 -7.49
C ARG A 61 26.33 -14.92 -6.09
N GLY A 62 25.62 -15.97 -5.68
CA GLY A 62 25.08 -16.13 -4.32
C GLY A 62 23.67 -15.58 -4.12
N PHE A 63 22.93 -15.29 -5.20
CA PHE A 63 21.50 -14.94 -5.12
C PHE A 63 20.62 -16.18 -5.02
N ASP A 64 19.47 -16.07 -4.35
CA ASP A 64 18.45 -17.12 -4.31
C ASP A 64 17.48 -16.94 -5.48
N VAL A 65 17.72 -17.67 -6.58
CA VAL A 65 17.09 -17.40 -7.87
C VAL A 65 15.95 -18.37 -8.18
N THR A 66 14.82 -17.80 -8.61
CA THR A 66 13.74 -18.51 -9.31
C THR A 66 13.67 -18.00 -10.74
N GLY A 67 13.73 -18.89 -11.74
CA GLY A 67 13.50 -18.57 -13.15
C GLY A 67 12.10 -18.99 -13.59
N ALA A 68 11.38 -18.10 -14.26
CA ALA A 68 10.04 -18.39 -14.79
C ALA A 68 9.96 -18.17 -16.30
N ASP A 69 9.41 -19.15 -17.03
CA ASP A 69 9.22 -19.06 -18.48
C ASP A 69 8.02 -19.89 -18.95
N VAL A 70 7.45 -19.57 -20.11
CA VAL A 70 6.34 -20.33 -20.72
C VAL A 70 6.85 -21.53 -21.52
N GLY A 71 8.08 -21.45 -22.03
CA GLY A 71 8.72 -22.41 -22.92
C GLY A 71 9.27 -23.62 -22.18
N GLU A 72 8.54 -24.73 -22.25
CA GLU A 72 8.94 -26.01 -21.61
C GLU A 72 10.30 -26.52 -22.12
N TRP A 73 10.58 -26.36 -23.41
CA TRP A 73 11.88 -26.73 -23.99
C TRP A 73 13.01 -25.88 -23.39
N ALA A 74 12.80 -24.57 -23.27
CA ALA A 74 13.81 -23.64 -22.77
C ALA A 74 14.15 -23.93 -21.30
N LEU A 75 13.14 -24.20 -20.47
CA LEU A 75 13.33 -24.57 -19.06
C LEU A 75 14.11 -25.89 -18.90
N ARG A 76 13.88 -26.90 -19.75
CA ARG A 76 14.70 -28.12 -19.72
C ARG A 76 16.17 -27.85 -20.04
N GLN A 77 16.44 -26.96 -21.00
CA GLN A 77 17.82 -26.55 -21.28
C GLN A 77 18.42 -25.75 -20.13
N ALA A 78 17.63 -24.88 -19.49
CA ALA A 78 18.05 -24.11 -18.33
C ALA A 78 18.43 -25.02 -17.15
N GLU A 79 17.63 -26.05 -16.89
CA GLU A 79 17.89 -27.05 -15.85
C GLU A 79 19.20 -27.81 -16.12
N ALA A 80 19.37 -28.35 -17.34
CA ALA A 80 20.60 -29.05 -17.73
C ALA A 80 21.85 -28.15 -17.63
N ARG A 81 21.75 -26.88 -18.02
CA ARG A 81 22.85 -25.90 -17.90
C ARG A 81 23.16 -25.56 -16.46
N ALA A 82 22.15 -25.46 -15.61
CA ALA A 82 22.34 -25.19 -14.19
C ALA A 82 23.05 -26.34 -13.49
N GLU A 83 22.68 -27.59 -13.81
CA GLU A 83 23.36 -28.80 -13.32
C GLU A 83 24.84 -28.80 -13.74
N GLN A 84 25.12 -28.55 -15.02
CA GLN A 84 26.50 -28.46 -15.54
C GLN A 84 27.31 -27.34 -14.87
N ALA A 85 26.66 -26.23 -14.54
CA ALA A 85 27.30 -25.08 -13.90
C ALA A 85 27.39 -25.19 -12.37
N GLY A 86 26.81 -26.23 -11.76
CA GLY A 86 26.70 -26.38 -10.31
C GLY A 86 25.90 -25.27 -9.64
N ALA A 87 24.92 -24.69 -10.34
CA ALA A 87 24.12 -23.56 -9.88
C ALA A 87 22.74 -24.03 -9.40
N ALA A 88 22.34 -23.62 -8.19
CA ALA A 88 21.02 -23.91 -7.65
C ALA A 88 20.02 -22.84 -8.10
N VAL A 89 19.08 -23.21 -8.98
CA VAL A 89 17.99 -22.34 -9.46
C VAL A 89 16.68 -23.10 -9.37
N ARG A 90 15.61 -22.42 -8.94
CA ARG A 90 14.24 -22.97 -8.96
C ARG A 90 13.57 -22.61 -10.29
N TRP A 91 13.02 -23.58 -11.00
CA TRP A 91 12.38 -23.36 -12.30
C TRP A 91 10.87 -23.44 -12.21
N GLN A 92 10.16 -22.48 -12.80
CA GLN A 92 8.70 -22.45 -12.83
C GLN A 92 8.21 -22.25 -14.26
N ARG A 93 7.47 -23.23 -14.78
CA ARG A 93 6.70 -23.03 -16.01
C ARG A 93 5.49 -22.14 -15.71
N LEU A 94 5.39 -21.00 -16.39
CA LEU A 94 4.35 -20.00 -16.15
C LEU A 94 4.11 -19.12 -17.38
N ASP A 95 2.85 -18.97 -17.79
CA ASP A 95 2.47 -17.91 -18.73
C ASP A 95 2.26 -16.60 -17.96
N LEU A 96 3.26 -15.72 -18.04
CA LEU A 96 3.32 -14.45 -17.31
C LEU A 96 2.10 -13.52 -17.56
N LEU A 97 1.39 -13.69 -18.69
CA LEU A 97 0.27 -12.83 -19.08
C LEU A 97 -1.10 -13.46 -18.84
N ARG A 98 -1.16 -14.78 -18.60
CA ARG A 98 -2.42 -15.54 -18.48
C ARG A 98 -2.61 -16.20 -17.13
N ASP A 99 -1.54 -16.65 -16.47
CA ASP A 99 -1.61 -17.38 -15.21
C ASP A 99 -1.64 -16.42 -14.01
N LEU A 100 -2.42 -15.34 -14.13
CA LEU A 100 -2.59 -14.32 -13.11
C LEU A 100 -3.79 -14.66 -12.19
N PRO A 101 -3.67 -14.56 -10.86
CA PRO A 101 -2.45 -14.24 -10.12
C PRO A 101 -1.43 -15.39 -10.14
N TRP A 102 -0.14 -15.03 -10.14
CA TRP A 102 0.98 -15.97 -10.06
C TRP A 102 1.00 -16.70 -8.70
N PRO A 103 1.60 -17.90 -8.60
CA PRO A 103 1.54 -18.72 -7.40
C PRO A 103 2.31 -18.17 -6.17
N TRP A 104 3.12 -17.13 -6.35
CA TRP A 104 3.89 -16.48 -5.30
C TRP A 104 3.04 -15.52 -4.46
N GLN A 105 3.40 -15.32 -3.20
CA GLN A 105 2.74 -14.42 -2.27
C GLN A 105 3.21 -12.96 -2.43
N ASP A 106 2.51 -12.05 -1.76
CA ASP A 106 2.90 -10.64 -1.66
C ASP A 106 4.25 -10.52 -0.95
N GLY A 107 5.27 -9.97 -1.62
CA GLY A 107 6.60 -9.75 -1.04
C GLY A 107 7.55 -10.95 -0.98
N ASP A 108 7.32 -11.99 -1.78
CA ASP A 108 8.18 -13.19 -1.87
C ASP A 108 9.58 -12.94 -2.43
N TYR A 109 9.79 -11.85 -3.18
CA TYR A 109 11.07 -11.54 -3.82
C TYR A 109 11.60 -10.18 -3.45
N ASP A 110 12.91 -10.06 -3.27
CA ASP A 110 13.56 -8.77 -3.01
C ASP A 110 13.87 -8.03 -4.32
N ALA A 111 14.01 -8.80 -5.42
CA ALA A 111 14.16 -8.25 -6.75
C ALA A 111 13.50 -9.11 -7.85
N VAL A 112 13.12 -8.44 -8.94
CA VAL A 112 12.63 -9.06 -10.17
C VAL A 112 13.47 -8.51 -11.31
N VAL A 113 13.96 -9.40 -12.17
CA VAL A 113 14.61 -9.03 -13.43
C VAL A 113 13.73 -9.48 -14.58
N CYS A 114 13.51 -8.61 -15.55
CA CYS A 114 12.76 -8.91 -16.77
C CYS A 114 13.59 -8.38 -17.94
N VAL A 115 14.36 -9.27 -18.55
CA VAL A 115 15.32 -8.91 -19.58
C VAL A 115 14.90 -9.51 -20.91
N GLN A 116 14.70 -8.64 -21.92
CA GLN A 116 14.27 -9.03 -23.27
C GLN A 116 12.94 -9.81 -23.35
N SER A 117 12.11 -9.72 -22.30
CA SER A 117 10.87 -10.51 -22.15
C SER A 117 9.62 -9.64 -21.92
N PHE A 118 9.66 -8.38 -22.35
CA PHE A 118 8.56 -7.40 -22.24
C PHE A 118 7.98 -7.01 -23.60
N GLY A 119 6.72 -6.59 -23.62
CA GLY A 119 6.03 -6.16 -24.85
C GLY A 119 5.29 -7.26 -25.61
N TRP A 120 4.99 -8.39 -24.96
CA TRP A 120 4.19 -9.46 -25.55
C TRP A 120 2.68 -9.21 -25.31
N GLY A 121 1.82 -9.39 -26.31
CA GLY A 121 0.39 -9.10 -26.16
C GLY A 121 0.08 -7.60 -26.13
N THR A 122 -0.88 -7.17 -25.33
CA THR A 122 -1.43 -5.78 -25.30
C THR A 122 -0.91 -4.94 -24.13
N ASP A 123 -0.98 -3.62 -24.24
CA ASP A 123 -0.58 -2.70 -23.16
C ASP A 123 -1.37 -2.94 -21.86
N ALA A 124 -2.65 -3.32 -21.97
CA ALA A 124 -3.46 -3.69 -20.81
C ALA A 124 -2.95 -4.98 -20.13
N GLN A 125 -2.42 -5.94 -20.90
CA GLN A 125 -1.78 -7.14 -20.35
C GLN A 125 -0.43 -6.80 -19.71
N GLN A 126 0.38 -5.94 -20.34
CA GLN A 126 1.66 -5.50 -19.81
C GLN A 126 1.48 -4.71 -18.49
N LEU A 127 0.48 -3.84 -18.40
CA LEU A 127 0.16 -3.15 -17.15
C LEU A 127 -0.29 -4.12 -16.04
N ARG A 128 -1.04 -5.17 -16.36
CA ARG A 128 -1.40 -6.22 -15.38
C ARG A 128 -0.18 -7.03 -14.94
N LEU A 129 0.71 -7.38 -15.87
CA LEU A 129 1.99 -8.03 -15.54
C LEU A 129 2.79 -7.16 -14.58
N LEU A 130 2.97 -5.87 -14.86
CA LEU A 130 3.74 -4.99 -13.97
C LEU A 130 3.09 -4.85 -12.58
N ARG A 131 1.76 -4.84 -12.48
CA ARG A 131 1.07 -4.86 -11.18
C ARG A 131 1.32 -6.15 -10.40
N GLU A 132 1.41 -7.27 -11.11
CA GLU A 132 1.75 -8.55 -10.49
C GLU A 132 3.22 -8.62 -10.07
N VAL A 133 4.14 -8.09 -10.88
CA VAL A 133 5.54 -7.88 -10.50
C VAL A 133 5.63 -7.06 -9.21
N ARG A 134 4.86 -5.95 -9.14
CA ARG A 134 4.81 -5.12 -7.93
C ARG A 134 4.30 -5.93 -6.72
N ARG A 135 3.31 -6.80 -6.89
CA ARG A 135 2.76 -7.62 -5.81
C ARG A 135 3.82 -8.58 -5.26
N VAL A 136 4.53 -9.32 -6.11
CA VAL A 136 5.50 -10.33 -5.65
C VAL A 136 6.79 -9.73 -5.09
N LEU A 137 7.11 -8.47 -5.42
CA LEU A 137 8.24 -7.74 -4.85
C LEU A 137 7.99 -7.33 -3.40
N ALA A 138 8.96 -7.48 -2.49
CA ALA A 138 8.87 -6.94 -1.15
C ALA A 138 8.72 -5.40 -1.17
N PRO A 139 8.09 -4.77 -0.15
CA PRO A 139 8.12 -3.32 -0.02
C PRO A 139 9.56 -2.79 -0.07
N GLY A 140 9.84 -1.83 -0.96
CA GLY A 140 11.20 -1.35 -1.22
C GLY A 140 12.02 -2.20 -2.20
N GLY A 141 11.48 -3.31 -2.70
CA GLY A 141 12.11 -4.21 -3.67
C GLY A 141 12.26 -3.62 -5.07
N LEU A 142 13.18 -4.18 -5.84
CA LEU A 142 13.66 -3.63 -7.11
C LEU A 142 13.19 -4.46 -8.32
N LEU A 143 12.58 -3.80 -9.30
CA LEU A 143 12.43 -4.31 -10.66
C LEU A 143 13.55 -3.73 -11.54
N VAL A 144 14.30 -4.59 -12.20
CA VAL A 144 15.13 -4.20 -13.36
C VAL A 144 14.46 -4.69 -14.63
N LEU A 145 13.92 -3.76 -15.41
CA LEU A 145 13.23 -4.04 -16.66
C LEU A 145 14.09 -3.56 -17.84
N ASP A 146 14.51 -4.47 -18.71
CA ASP A 146 15.14 -4.13 -19.99
C ASP A 146 14.10 -4.10 -21.10
N HIS A 147 14.18 -3.09 -21.97
CA HIS A 147 13.41 -3.05 -23.19
C HIS A 147 14.22 -2.50 -24.36
N SER A 148 13.94 -3.03 -25.56
CA SER A 148 14.48 -2.47 -26.79
C SER A 148 13.80 -1.15 -27.13
N ASN A 149 14.60 -0.10 -27.31
CA ASN A 149 14.14 1.24 -27.60
C ASN A 149 13.58 1.34 -29.02
N LEU A 150 12.28 1.62 -29.16
CA LEU A 150 11.63 1.81 -30.46
C LEU A 150 12.37 2.84 -31.34
N LEU A 151 12.85 3.95 -30.76
CA LEU A 151 13.53 5.01 -31.50
C LEU A 151 14.83 4.51 -32.16
N ALA A 152 15.64 3.77 -31.40
CA ALA A 152 16.90 3.20 -31.90
C ALA A 152 16.64 2.14 -32.97
N LEU A 153 15.61 1.30 -32.78
CA LEU A 153 15.24 0.27 -33.75
C LEU A 153 14.68 0.87 -35.05
N THR A 154 13.85 1.92 -34.97
CA THR A 154 13.34 2.61 -36.17
C THR A 154 14.45 3.22 -37.02
N ALA A 155 15.49 3.77 -36.38
CA ALA A 155 16.60 4.42 -37.08
C ALA A 155 17.47 3.43 -37.89
N HIS A 156 17.48 2.16 -37.47
CA HIS A 156 18.26 1.09 -38.10
C HIS A 156 17.36 -0.08 -38.52
N TYR A 157 16.12 0.22 -38.94
CA TYR A 157 15.15 -0.81 -39.25
C TYR A 157 15.54 -1.57 -40.52
N VAL A 158 15.73 -2.87 -40.37
CA VAL A 158 16.02 -3.79 -41.47
C VAL A 158 14.84 -4.78 -41.58
N PRO A 159 14.00 -4.69 -42.64
CA PRO A 159 12.83 -5.55 -42.80
C PRO A 159 13.20 -7.00 -43.14
N GLU A 160 14.34 -7.19 -43.82
CA GLU A 160 14.81 -8.50 -44.27
C GLU A 160 16.27 -8.68 -43.86
N ALA A 161 16.56 -9.74 -43.12
CA ALA A 161 17.92 -10.08 -42.70
C ALA A 161 18.15 -11.58 -42.84
N THR A 162 19.38 -11.99 -43.11
CA THR A 162 19.78 -13.39 -43.12
C THR A 162 20.95 -13.63 -42.18
N PHE A 163 21.03 -14.84 -41.65
CA PHE A 163 22.08 -15.31 -40.76
C PHE A 163 22.48 -16.72 -41.18
N GLU A 164 23.78 -17.00 -41.25
CA GLU A 164 24.29 -18.32 -41.63
C GLU A 164 25.52 -18.68 -40.78
N THR A 165 25.52 -19.87 -40.19
CA THR A 165 26.64 -20.43 -39.41
C THR A 165 26.50 -21.94 -39.31
N ASP A 166 27.59 -22.70 -39.43
CA ASP A 166 27.66 -24.15 -39.12
C ASP A 166 26.42 -24.99 -39.54
N GLY A 167 25.99 -24.89 -40.80
CA GLY A 167 24.85 -25.64 -41.35
C GLY A 167 23.47 -25.18 -40.86
N LEU A 168 23.40 -24.01 -40.22
CA LEU A 168 22.19 -23.30 -39.79
C LEU A 168 22.05 -22.01 -40.62
N HIS A 169 20.90 -21.86 -41.29
CA HIS A 169 20.52 -20.66 -42.02
C HIS A 169 19.19 -20.13 -41.48
N ALA A 170 19.13 -18.83 -41.18
CA ALA A 170 17.92 -18.14 -40.75
C ALA A 170 17.61 -16.94 -41.66
N ALA A 171 16.36 -16.82 -42.11
CA ALA A 171 15.86 -15.65 -42.83
C ALA A 171 14.76 -14.96 -42.01
N PHE A 172 14.95 -13.69 -41.74
CA PHE A 172 14.05 -12.83 -40.98
C PHE A 172 13.25 -11.96 -41.94
N HIS A 173 11.93 -11.96 -41.82
CA HIS A 173 11.04 -11.06 -42.54
C HIS A 173 10.14 -10.34 -41.54
N ARG A 174 10.27 -9.03 -41.39
CA ARG A 174 9.57 -8.23 -40.39
C ARG A 174 8.90 -7.02 -41.02
N THR A 175 7.80 -6.59 -40.40
CA THR A 175 7.15 -5.31 -40.66
C THR A 175 7.04 -4.52 -39.36
N LEU A 176 7.52 -3.28 -39.37
CA LEU A 176 7.35 -2.33 -38.28
C LEU A 176 6.15 -1.42 -38.56
N LYS A 177 5.11 -1.56 -37.74
CA LYS A 177 3.94 -0.71 -37.72
C LYS A 177 4.22 0.44 -36.75
N THR A 178 4.78 1.53 -37.28
CA THR A 178 5.35 2.63 -36.49
C THR A 178 4.34 3.32 -35.58
N VAL A 179 3.09 3.52 -36.05
CA VAL A 179 2.04 4.19 -35.26
C VAL A 179 1.63 3.34 -34.06
N GLU A 180 1.55 2.03 -34.24
CA GLU A 180 1.21 1.06 -33.19
C GLU A 180 2.42 0.66 -32.33
N GLY A 181 3.64 1.04 -32.75
CA GLY A 181 4.89 0.59 -32.15
C GLY A 181 5.06 -0.92 -32.18
N ARG A 182 4.53 -1.62 -33.20
CA ARG A 182 4.57 -3.09 -33.26
C ARG A 182 5.47 -3.60 -34.37
N SER A 183 6.37 -4.52 -34.04
CA SER A 183 7.12 -5.31 -35.02
C SER A 183 6.54 -6.72 -35.07
N ALA A 184 6.11 -7.14 -36.26
CA ALA A 184 5.59 -8.48 -36.48
C ALA A 184 6.22 -9.10 -37.72
N GLY A 185 6.48 -10.41 -37.68
CA GLY A 185 7.24 -11.07 -38.71
C GLY A 185 7.36 -12.57 -38.57
N THR A 186 8.23 -13.13 -39.40
CA THR A 186 8.55 -14.55 -39.44
C THR A 186 10.05 -14.77 -39.48
N ILE A 187 10.50 -15.86 -38.86
CA ILE A 187 11.87 -16.35 -38.97
C ILE A 187 11.80 -17.75 -39.59
N GLU A 188 12.34 -17.90 -40.80
CA GLU A 188 12.53 -19.21 -41.43
C GLU A 188 13.88 -19.76 -41.00
N VAL A 189 13.89 -20.93 -40.36
CA VAL A 189 15.10 -21.59 -39.85
C VAL A 189 15.30 -22.88 -40.64
N ARG A 190 16.45 -23.00 -41.29
CA ARG A 190 16.89 -24.17 -42.06
C ARG A 190 18.14 -24.73 -41.41
N ARG A 191 18.15 -26.04 -41.19
CA ARG A 191 19.31 -26.76 -40.68
C ARG A 191 19.57 -27.98 -41.55
N ASP A 192 20.83 -28.27 -41.84
CA ASP A 192 21.19 -29.37 -42.72
C ASP A 192 20.57 -30.70 -42.26
N GLY A 193 19.89 -31.38 -43.18
CA GLY A 193 19.21 -32.66 -42.91
C GLY A 193 17.90 -32.57 -42.13
N LEU A 194 17.41 -31.37 -41.78
CA LEU A 194 16.14 -31.18 -41.07
C LEU A 194 15.12 -30.37 -41.90
N PRO A 195 13.81 -30.55 -41.67
CA PRO A 195 12.78 -29.72 -42.29
C PRO A 195 12.93 -28.24 -41.94
N THR A 196 12.59 -27.35 -42.87
CA THR A 196 12.53 -25.90 -42.59
C THR A 196 11.43 -25.62 -41.56
N ALA A 197 11.80 -24.92 -40.48
CA ALA A 197 10.86 -24.43 -39.48
C ALA A 197 10.55 -22.95 -39.73
N VAL A 198 9.33 -22.52 -39.42
CA VAL A 198 8.93 -21.11 -39.49
C VAL A 198 8.30 -20.71 -38.16
N VAL A 199 8.92 -19.75 -37.46
CA VAL A 199 8.38 -19.18 -36.22
C VAL A 199 7.90 -17.74 -36.49
N ARG A 200 6.89 -17.27 -35.75
CA ARG A 200 6.27 -15.95 -35.94
C ARG A 200 6.38 -15.09 -34.70
N ASP A 201 6.80 -13.84 -34.84
CA ASP A 201 6.87 -12.85 -33.76
C ASP A 201 5.81 -11.72 -33.92
N ASP A 202 5.34 -11.17 -32.80
CA ASP A 202 4.53 -9.93 -32.72
C ASP A 202 4.84 -9.24 -31.40
N ILE A 203 5.77 -8.29 -31.45
CA ILE A 203 6.34 -7.60 -30.30
C ILE A 203 5.93 -6.13 -30.33
N ARG A 204 5.39 -5.66 -29.20
CA ARG A 204 5.22 -4.23 -28.94
C ARG A 204 6.55 -3.65 -28.46
N LEU A 205 7.09 -2.74 -29.26
CA LEU A 205 8.28 -1.95 -28.98
C LEU A 205 7.85 -0.60 -28.43
N TYR A 206 8.45 -0.14 -27.34
CA TYR A 206 8.03 1.06 -26.63
C TYR A 206 9.13 2.11 -26.71
N GLN A 207 8.73 3.38 -26.69
CA GLN A 207 9.64 4.46 -26.37
C GLN A 207 9.96 4.44 -24.87
N PRO A 208 11.14 4.93 -24.43
CA PRO A 208 11.49 4.95 -23.02
C PRO A 208 10.47 5.69 -22.12
N ALA A 209 9.84 6.75 -22.65
CA ALA A 209 8.81 7.49 -21.92
C ALA A 209 7.54 6.66 -21.67
N GLU A 210 7.15 5.79 -22.62
CA GLU A 210 5.98 4.92 -22.48
C GLU A 210 6.22 3.84 -21.41
N ILE A 211 7.43 3.26 -21.35
CA ILE A 211 7.81 2.32 -20.29
C ILE A 211 7.75 3.01 -18.91
N ARG A 212 8.28 4.23 -18.80
CA ARG A 212 8.21 5.00 -17.55
C ARG A 212 6.76 5.26 -17.12
N ASP A 213 5.87 5.60 -18.05
CA ASP A 213 4.44 5.77 -17.77
C ASP A 213 3.80 4.47 -17.27
N LEU A 214 4.05 3.35 -17.96
CA LEU A 214 3.54 2.03 -17.56
C LEU A 214 4.02 1.61 -16.17
N LEU A 215 5.30 1.81 -15.85
CA LEU A 215 5.86 1.56 -14.52
C LEU A 215 5.20 2.43 -13.44
N THR A 216 5.02 3.72 -13.73
CA THR A 216 4.38 4.66 -12.79
C THR A 216 2.92 4.26 -12.53
N ARG A 217 2.15 3.93 -13.57
CA ARG A 217 0.76 3.47 -13.48
C ARG A 217 0.60 2.09 -12.84
N ALA A 218 1.67 1.29 -12.87
CA ALA A 218 1.75 0.03 -12.14
C ALA A 218 2.10 0.23 -10.65
N GLY A 219 2.41 1.47 -10.23
CA GLY A 219 2.70 1.81 -8.84
C GLY A 219 4.17 1.73 -8.45
N PHE A 220 5.10 1.82 -9.41
CA PHE A 220 6.54 1.90 -9.16
C PHE A 220 7.04 3.35 -9.13
N THR A 221 8.16 3.58 -8.44
CA THR A 221 8.99 4.78 -8.60
C THR A 221 10.22 4.42 -9.43
N VAL A 222 10.42 5.07 -10.57
CA VAL A 222 11.62 4.87 -11.41
C VAL A 222 12.76 5.71 -10.81
N GLU A 223 13.79 5.05 -10.28
CA GLU A 223 14.93 5.69 -9.61
C GLU A 223 16.08 5.99 -10.58
N ARG A 224 16.30 5.11 -11.57
CA ARG A 224 17.38 5.24 -12.55
C ARG A 224 16.97 4.61 -13.88
N VAL A 225 17.49 5.17 -14.98
CA VAL A 225 17.39 4.57 -16.30
C VAL A 225 18.78 4.59 -16.93
N ASP A 226 19.25 3.41 -17.35
CA ASP A 226 20.57 3.21 -17.92
C ASP A 226 20.45 2.72 -19.37
N ALA A 227 21.53 2.87 -20.15
CA ALA A 227 21.64 2.34 -21.50
C ALA A 227 22.68 1.20 -21.58
N GLY A 228 22.37 0.16 -22.35
CA GLY A 228 23.33 -0.87 -22.76
C GLY A 228 23.96 -1.65 -21.61
N PHE A 229 23.23 -1.91 -20.53
CA PHE A 229 23.70 -2.60 -19.33
C PHE A 229 24.94 -1.96 -18.70
N THR A 230 25.04 -0.63 -18.78
CA THR A 230 26.13 0.16 -18.21
C THR A 230 25.58 1.13 -17.17
N THR A 231 26.01 0.98 -15.91
CA THR A 231 25.50 1.79 -14.79
C THR A 231 25.71 3.29 -15.02
N GLY A 232 24.63 4.07 -14.96
CA GLY A 232 24.65 5.51 -15.15
C GLY A 232 24.80 5.98 -16.60
N ALA A 233 24.88 5.07 -17.58
CA ALA A 233 25.01 5.46 -18.97
C ALA A 233 23.73 6.17 -19.45
N PRO A 234 23.86 7.37 -20.07
CA PRO A 234 22.70 8.15 -20.47
C PRO A 234 21.93 7.48 -21.62
N VAL A 235 20.61 7.51 -21.54
CA VAL A 235 19.74 7.03 -22.62
C VAL A 235 19.62 8.09 -23.70
N THR A 236 20.00 7.70 -24.92
CA THR A 236 19.89 8.52 -26.14
C THR A 236 18.92 7.87 -27.13
N MET A 237 18.58 8.58 -28.21
CA MET A 237 17.77 8.03 -29.30
C MET A 237 18.39 6.80 -29.98
N THR A 238 19.72 6.64 -29.91
CA THR A 238 20.45 5.51 -30.51
C THR A 238 20.76 4.39 -29.51
N SER A 239 20.41 4.56 -28.24
CA SER A 239 20.57 3.52 -27.22
C SER A 239 19.59 2.37 -27.49
N ARG A 240 20.10 1.22 -27.97
CA ARG A 240 19.26 0.07 -28.34
C ARG A 240 18.58 -0.59 -27.15
N TYR A 241 19.34 -0.88 -26.09
CA TYR A 241 18.84 -1.53 -24.87
C TYR A 241 18.76 -0.49 -23.76
N VAL A 242 17.61 -0.43 -23.08
CA VAL A 242 17.36 0.54 -22.02
C VAL A 242 16.88 -0.20 -20.78
N GLN A 243 17.57 -0.01 -19.66
CA GLN A 243 17.28 -0.67 -18.39
C GLN A 243 16.65 0.32 -17.41
N PHE A 244 15.45 0.01 -16.93
CA PHE A 244 14.72 0.78 -15.94
C PHE A 244 14.89 0.14 -14.56
N HIS A 245 15.40 0.90 -13.60
CA HIS A 245 15.44 0.53 -12.19
C HIS A 245 14.23 1.15 -11.50
N ALA A 246 13.24 0.31 -11.22
CA ALA A 246 11.94 0.71 -10.71
C ALA A 246 11.67 0.07 -9.36
N ARG A 247 11.38 0.87 -8.35
CA ARG A 247 11.23 0.39 -6.98
C ARG A 247 9.78 0.31 -6.56
N ARG A 248 9.39 -0.77 -5.90
CA ARG A 248 8.11 -0.82 -5.19
C ARG A 248 8.22 0.15 -4.01
N PRO A 249 7.40 1.21 -3.93
CA PRO A 249 7.46 2.13 -2.81
C PRO A 249 7.26 1.39 -1.49
N PRO A 250 7.92 1.80 -0.39
CA PRO A 250 7.58 1.30 0.93
C PRO A 250 6.11 1.62 1.20
N GLU A 251 5.34 0.63 1.64
CA GLU A 251 3.93 0.84 2.01
C GLU A 251 3.82 1.11 3.50
N PRO A 252 2.96 2.06 3.93
CA PRO A 252 2.60 2.18 5.33
C PRO A 252 2.06 0.83 5.83
N PRO A 253 2.45 0.37 7.04
CA PRO A 253 1.88 -0.84 7.61
C PRO A 253 0.37 -0.66 7.80
N ALA A 254 -0.42 -1.70 7.54
CA ALA A 254 -1.85 -1.65 7.87
C ALA A 254 -2.02 -1.41 9.37
N ALA A 255 -3.04 -0.67 9.78
CA ALA A 255 -3.33 -0.48 11.20
C ALA A 255 -3.44 -1.83 11.91
N ILE A 256 -4.06 -2.84 11.28
CA ILE A 256 -4.19 -4.19 11.82
C ILE A 256 -2.84 -4.92 11.96
N SER A 257 -1.86 -4.65 11.10
CA SER A 257 -0.53 -5.27 11.21
C SER A 257 0.23 -4.82 12.46
N THR A 258 -0.18 -3.68 13.04
CA THR A 258 0.33 -3.21 14.35
C THR A 258 -0.33 -3.92 15.54
N TRP A 259 -1.42 -4.65 15.32
CA TRP A 259 -2.08 -5.49 16.31
C TRP A 259 -1.50 -6.90 16.24
N ARG A 260 -0.33 -7.11 16.86
CA ARG A 260 0.11 -8.48 17.18
C ARG A 260 -0.64 -8.91 18.43
N PRO A 261 -1.45 -9.99 18.39
CA PRO A 261 -1.91 -10.60 19.63
C PRO A 261 -0.68 -10.92 20.46
N PRO A 262 -0.73 -10.75 21.80
CA PRO A 262 0.41 -11.14 22.61
C PRO A 262 0.80 -12.56 22.21
N ALA A 263 2.08 -12.79 21.93
CA ALA A 263 2.60 -14.14 22.11
C ALA A 263 2.11 -14.55 23.51
N ARG A 264 1.57 -15.76 23.68
CA ARG A 264 1.28 -16.26 25.03
C ARG A 264 2.62 -16.29 25.76
N GLU A 265 2.98 -15.17 26.39
CA GLU A 265 4.27 -14.98 27.02
C GLU A 265 4.19 -15.70 28.35
N THR A 266 4.82 -16.87 28.36
CA THR A 266 5.31 -17.55 29.53
C THR A 266 6.44 -16.69 30.14
N GLY A 267 6.07 -15.65 30.90
CA GLY A 267 7.01 -14.73 31.56
C GLY A 267 6.29 -13.75 32.52
N PRO A 268 6.98 -13.16 33.50
CA PRO A 268 6.33 -12.45 34.62
C PRO A 268 5.54 -11.21 34.16
N ARG A 269 4.39 -10.98 34.81
CA ARG A 269 3.36 -9.94 34.52
C ARG A 269 3.97 -8.57 34.14
N GLY A 270 4.08 -8.29 32.84
CA GLY A 270 4.40 -6.95 32.30
C GLY A 270 3.16 -6.05 32.25
N LEU A 271 3.36 -4.73 32.19
CA LEU A 271 2.28 -3.74 32.08
C LEU A 271 2.05 -3.36 30.61
N ASP A 272 0.88 -3.73 30.08
CA ASP A 272 0.51 -3.40 28.71
C ASP A 272 -0.11 -2.00 28.59
N LEU A 273 0.68 -1.04 28.09
CA LEU A 273 0.29 0.34 27.82
C LEU A 273 0.15 0.63 26.31
N ARG A 274 -0.10 -0.39 25.49
CA ARG A 274 -0.44 -0.19 24.07
C ARG A 274 -1.88 0.31 23.88
N TRP A 275 -2.75 0.09 24.87
CA TRP A 275 -4.15 0.54 24.91
C TRP A 275 -4.62 0.77 26.36
N THR A 276 -5.78 1.43 26.49
CA THR A 276 -6.38 1.83 27.78
C THR A 276 -7.72 1.10 27.99
N PRO A 277 -7.73 -0.20 28.34
CA PRO A 277 -8.97 -0.97 28.41
C PRO A 277 -9.86 -0.54 29.58
N ASP A 278 -9.25 0.02 30.62
CA ASP A 278 -9.87 0.56 31.83
C ASP A 278 -10.55 1.92 31.63
N GLU A 279 -10.50 2.50 30.42
CA GLU A 279 -11.35 3.66 30.08
C GLU A 279 -12.83 3.29 30.02
N TYR A 280 -13.15 2.02 29.78
CA TYR A 280 -14.52 1.52 29.72
C TYR A 280 -15.29 1.77 31.03
N ASP A 281 -14.63 1.67 32.19
CA ASP A 281 -15.27 1.83 33.51
C ASP A 281 -15.97 3.19 33.67
N PHE A 282 -15.46 4.22 32.99
CA PHE A 282 -15.97 5.58 33.06
C PHE A 282 -17.14 5.84 32.11
N VAL A 283 -17.34 4.99 31.10
CA VAL A 283 -18.42 5.10 30.10
C VAL A 283 -19.42 3.95 30.18
N ARG A 284 -19.11 2.90 30.95
CA ARG A 284 -19.89 1.67 31.10
C ARG A 284 -21.37 1.95 31.39
N PRO A 285 -21.76 2.85 32.31
CA PRO A 285 -23.19 3.08 32.58
C PRO A 285 -23.98 3.56 31.35
N ALA A 286 -23.38 4.39 30.50
CA ALA A 286 -24.02 4.85 29.26
C ALA A 286 -24.09 3.73 28.22
N VAL A 287 -23.03 2.93 28.10
CA VAL A 287 -23.00 1.79 27.20
C VAL A 287 -24.07 0.76 27.61
N GLU A 288 -24.15 0.38 28.88
CA GLU A 288 -25.15 -0.57 29.38
C GLU A 288 -26.59 -0.10 29.14
N ARG A 289 -26.88 1.19 29.38
CA ARG A 289 -28.19 1.79 29.05
C ARG A 289 -28.49 1.72 27.55
N ALA A 290 -27.50 2.02 26.70
CA ALA A 290 -27.68 1.96 25.26
C ALA A 290 -27.99 0.54 24.76
N PHE A 291 -27.29 -0.48 25.29
CA PHE A 291 -27.58 -1.87 24.97
C PHE A 291 -28.94 -2.32 25.51
N ALA A 292 -29.29 -1.97 26.75
CA ALA A 292 -30.56 -2.36 27.36
C ALA A 292 -31.79 -1.75 26.65
N ALA A 293 -31.62 -0.62 25.96
CA ALA A 293 -32.68 0.05 25.23
C ALA A 293 -32.97 -0.54 23.82
N VAL A 294 -32.13 -1.45 23.33
CA VAL A 294 -32.26 -2.00 21.97
C VAL A 294 -32.92 -3.37 21.99
N ASP A 295 -34.04 -3.51 21.28
CA ASP A 295 -34.71 -4.79 21.09
C ASP A 295 -33.80 -5.77 20.32
N PRO A 296 -33.49 -6.96 20.87
CA PRO A 296 -32.76 -8.00 20.15
C PRO A 296 -33.38 -8.40 18.81
N GLY A 297 -34.70 -8.24 18.63
CA GLY A 297 -35.39 -8.43 17.35
C GLY A 297 -34.81 -7.58 16.22
N THR A 298 -34.21 -6.43 16.53
CA THR A 298 -33.52 -5.56 15.56
C THR A 298 -32.39 -6.26 14.81
N ALA A 299 -31.79 -7.32 15.37
CA ALA A 299 -30.77 -8.11 14.69
C ALA A 299 -31.30 -8.88 13.46
N ARG A 300 -32.63 -9.06 13.36
CA ARG A 300 -33.30 -9.71 12.22
C ARG A 300 -33.79 -8.73 11.16
N ALA A 301 -33.74 -7.43 11.44
CA ALA A 301 -34.23 -6.39 10.55
C ALA A 301 -33.14 -5.95 9.56
N TYR A 302 -33.50 -5.81 8.28
CA TYR A 302 -32.66 -5.19 7.26
C TYR A 302 -33.23 -3.83 6.87
N HIS A 303 -32.47 -2.75 7.06
CA HIS A 303 -32.89 -1.40 6.70
C HIS A 303 -32.71 -1.12 5.19
N LEU A 304 -33.44 -1.87 4.34
CA LEU A 304 -33.30 -1.76 2.87
C LEU A 304 -33.66 -0.38 2.33
N ALA A 305 -34.60 0.33 2.98
CA ALA A 305 -34.98 1.69 2.62
C ALA A 305 -33.98 2.76 3.09
N ASP A 306 -33.05 2.40 3.99
CA ASP A 306 -32.01 3.28 4.52
C ASP A 306 -30.66 2.54 4.61
N PRO A 307 -30.09 2.12 3.47
CA PRO A 307 -28.95 1.19 3.44
C PRO A 307 -27.66 1.79 4.01
N PHE A 308 -27.61 3.10 4.22
CA PHE A 308 -26.47 3.83 4.79
C PHE A 308 -26.81 4.48 6.14
N ALA A 309 -27.97 4.14 6.73
CA ALA A 309 -28.47 4.66 8.01
C ALA A 309 -28.55 6.19 8.07
N GLY A 310 -28.75 6.86 6.94
CA GLY A 310 -28.81 8.32 6.86
C GLY A 310 -30.06 8.85 7.55
N ALA A 311 -31.23 8.26 7.30
CA ALA A 311 -32.48 8.69 7.90
C ALA A 311 -32.53 8.34 9.40
N LEU A 312 -32.00 7.17 9.77
CA LEU A 312 -31.91 6.74 11.16
C LEU A 312 -30.97 7.62 11.99
N ALA A 313 -29.77 7.91 11.47
CA ALA A 313 -28.71 8.52 12.27
C ALA A 313 -28.71 10.06 12.21
N SER A 314 -29.11 10.69 11.09
CA SER A 314 -28.95 12.14 10.94
C SER A 314 -29.63 12.97 12.05
N PRO A 315 -30.85 12.68 12.54
CA PRO A 315 -31.45 13.49 13.59
C PRO A 315 -30.67 13.47 14.91
N VAL A 316 -30.06 12.32 15.24
CA VAL A 316 -29.25 12.17 16.46
C VAL A 316 -27.89 12.82 16.26
N LEU A 317 -27.24 12.60 15.10
CA LEU A 317 -25.95 13.20 14.78
C LEU A 317 -26.03 14.74 14.72
N SER A 318 -27.12 15.29 14.18
CA SER A 318 -27.38 16.74 14.14
C SER A 318 -27.43 17.33 15.55
N ARG A 319 -28.16 16.70 16.48
CA ARG A 319 -28.19 17.14 17.89
C ARG A 319 -26.84 16.94 18.58
N HIS A 320 -26.22 15.76 18.39
CA HIS A 320 -24.98 15.40 19.05
C HIS A 320 -23.86 16.37 18.68
N PHE A 321 -23.71 16.72 17.41
CA PHE A 321 -22.64 17.60 16.92
C PHE A 321 -23.04 19.08 16.78
N ALA A 322 -24.27 19.44 17.10
CA ALA A 322 -24.83 20.77 16.81
C ALA A 322 -24.63 21.16 15.32
N ALA A 323 -25.01 20.26 14.41
CA ALA A 323 -24.87 20.42 12.97
C ALA A 323 -26.23 20.21 12.27
N ASP A 324 -26.44 20.80 11.09
CA ASP A 324 -27.65 20.61 10.29
C ASP A 324 -27.44 19.50 9.24
N LEU A 325 -27.48 18.24 9.70
CA LEU A 325 -27.21 17.08 8.85
C LEU A 325 -28.52 16.50 8.30
N THR A 326 -28.64 16.44 6.98
CA THR A 326 -29.72 15.72 6.29
C THR A 326 -29.37 14.23 6.12
N PRO A 327 -30.35 13.34 5.87
CA PRO A 327 -30.08 11.94 5.56
C PRO A 327 -29.14 11.73 4.35
N ALA A 328 -29.08 12.70 3.43
CA ALA A 328 -28.21 12.67 2.27
C ALA A 328 -26.75 13.07 2.57
N MET A 329 -26.46 13.51 3.80
CA MET A 329 -25.13 13.92 4.26
C MET A 329 -24.43 12.90 5.15
N VAL A 330 -25.10 11.78 5.47
CA VAL A 330 -24.62 10.78 6.45
C VAL A 330 -24.43 9.44 5.78
N THR A 331 -23.27 8.82 5.92
CA THR A 331 -23.03 7.42 5.50
C THR A 331 -22.49 6.60 6.65
N ALA A 332 -23.26 5.62 7.12
CA ALA A 332 -22.79 4.63 8.07
C ALA A 332 -21.99 3.51 7.38
N GLY A 333 -20.99 2.97 8.08
CA GLY A 333 -20.17 1.87 7.59
C GLY A 333 -19.60 1.01 8.73
N ALA A 334 -18.85 -0.03 8.34
CA ALA A 334 -18.24 -1.03 9.22
C ALA A 334 -17.08 -0.47 10.08
N GLY A 335 -17.38 0.53 10.91
CA GLY A 335 -16.41 1.37 11.61
C GLY A 335 -15.76 2.41 10.70
N ALA A 336 -14.92 3.27 11.30
CA ALA A 336 -14.12 4.26 10.55
C ALA A 336 -13.25 3.59 9.47
N THR A 337 -12.64 2.44 9.80
CA THR A 337 -11.84 1.62 8.88
C THR A 337 -12.55 1.33 7.56
N GLY A 338 -13.81 0.87 7.58
CA GLY A 338 -14.55 0.58 6.35
C GLY A 338 -14.84 1.83 5.51
N LEU A 339 -15.08 2.97 6.17
CA LEU A 339 -15.32 4.26 5.51
C LEU A 339 -14.02 4.82 4.90
N LEU A 340 -12.91 4.74 5.62
CA LEU A 340 -11.58 5.12 5.12
C LEU A 340 -11.19 4.26 3.89
N HIS A 341 -11.62 3.01 3.83
CA HIS A 341 -11.38 2.13 2.68
C HIS A 341 -12.15 2.60 1.45
N ALA A 342 -13.45 2.91 1.64
CA ALA A 342 -14.29 3.47 0.58
C ALA A 342 -13.76 4.83 0.08
N LEU A 343 -13.23 5.67 0.98
CA LEU A 343 -12.61 6.95 0.64
C LEU A 343 -11.28 6.77 -0.12
N ALA A 344 -10.48 5.74 0.19
CA ALA A 344 -9.24 5.47 -0.54
C ALA A 344 -9.47 5.22 -2.03
N LEU A 345 -10.65 4.71 -2.43
CA LEU A 345 -11.02 4.54 -3.84
C LEU A 345 -11.21 5.87 -4.58
N LEU A 346 -11.39 6.99 -3.87
CA LEU A 346 -11.46 8.33 -4.44
C LEU A 346 -10.07 8.94 -4.71
N ALA A 347 -8.98 8.27 -4.31
CA ALA A 347 -7.63 8.79 -4.44
C ALA A 347 -7.08 8.80 -5.87
N LEU A 348 -7.59 7.97 -6.78
CA LEU A 348 -7.03 7.87 -8.12
C LEU A 348 -7.51 9.01 -9.04
N PRO A 349 -6.68 9.48 -9.99
CA PRO A 349 -5.30 9.04 -10.26
C PRO A 349 -4.21 9.82 -9.51
N GLY A 350 -4.57 10.80 -8.67
CA GLY A 350 -3.63 11.72 -8.04
C GLY A 350 -2.98 11.20 -6.75
N PRO A 351 -2.04 11.97 -6.18
CA PRO A 351 -1.43 11.61 -4.90
C PRO A 351 -2.38 11.82 -3.72
N VAL A 352 -2.12 11.11 -2.63
CA VAL A 352 -2.75 11.31 -1.32
C VAL A 352 -1.77 11.97 -0.37
N LEU A 353 -2.13 13.12 0.18
CA LEU A 353 -1.41 13.72 1.31
C LEU A 353 -1.99 13.17 2.61
N HIS A 354 -1.13 12.87 3.57
CA HIS A 354 -1.53 12.45 4.91
C HIS A 354 -0.54 12.97 5.95
N LEU A 355 -1.00 13.16 7.18
CA LEU A 355 -0.14 13.63 8.27
C LEU A 355 0.92 12.58 8.65
N GLU A 356 2.06 13.07 9.12
CA GLU A 356 3.07 12.25 9.78
C GLU A 356 2.51 11.63 11.07
N GLY A 357 2.71 10.32 11.24
CA GLY A 357 2.16 9.58 12.39
C GLY A 357 0.62 9.45 12.39
N GLY A 358 -0.04 9.82 11.30
CA GLY A 358 -1.49 9.71 11.11
C GLY A 358 -1.98 8.28 10.85
N HIS A 359 -3.30 8.12 10.72
CA HIS A 359 -3.93 6.82 10.51
C HIS A 359 -3.46 6.18 9.19
N PRO A 360 -2.87 4.97 9.20
CA PRO A 360 -2.17 4.46 8.02
C PRO A 360 -3.07 3.81 6.97
N ASP A 361 -4.30 3.44 7.33
CA ASP A 361 -5.13 2.58 6.48
C ASP A 361 -5.53 3.23 5.14
N LEU A 362 -6.04 4.47 5.14
CA LEU A 362 -6.39 5.16 3.90
C LEU A 362 -5.17 5.32 2.97
N PRO A 363 -4.03 5.92 3.40
CA PRO A 363 -2.88 6.04 2.52
C PRO A 363 -2.34 4.68 2.07
N ARG A 364 -2.36 3.65 2.94
CA ARG A 364 -1.98 2.29 2.56
C ARG A 364 -2.87 1.74 1.43
N TRP A 365 -4.19 1.82 1.57
CA TRP A 365 -5.10 1.31 0.55
C TRP A 365 -5.02 2.11 -0.75
N ALA A 366 -4.88 3.43 -0.66
CA ALA A 366 -4.63 4.26 -1.82
C ALA A 366 -3.33 3.86 -2.54
N ALA A 367 -2.25 3.60 -1.81
CA ALA A 367 -0.99 3.09 -2.37
C ALA A 367 -1.15 1.72 -3.04
N GLY A 368 -1.94 0.82 -2.44
CA GLY A 368 -2.29 -0.47 -3.04
C GLY A 368 -3.09 -0.36 -4.34
N LEU A 369 -3.86 0.72 -4.50
CA LEU A 369 -4.56 1.06 -5.75
C LEU A 369 -3.66 1.76 -6.78
N GLY A 370 -2.40 2.07 -6.42
CA GLY A 370 -1.43 2.74 -7.28
C GLY A 370 -1.32 4.25 -7.08
N ALA A 371 -2.00 4.83 -6.09
CA ALA A 371 -1.84 6.25 -5.78
C ALA A 371 -0.48 6.51 -5.11
N ARG A 372 0.16 7.63 -5.43
CA ARG A 372 1.38 8.07 -4.72
C ARG A 372 0.99 8.65 -3.36
N THR A 373 1.55 8.17 -2.27
CA THR A 373 1.33 8.75 -0.92
C THR A 373 2.44 9.72 -0.57
N VAL A 374 2.07 10.85 0.05
CA VAL A 374 2.98 11.90 0.48
C VAL A 374 2.67 12.27 1.92
N THR A 375 3.69 12.23 2.77
CA THR A 375 3.57 12.72 4.14
C THR A 375 3.67 14.24 4.17
N THR A 376 2.79 14.89 4.92
CA THR A 376 2.75 16.35 5.14
C THR A 376 2.62 16.66 6.65
N HIS A 377 2.70 17.94 7.00
CA HIS A 377 2.55 18.45 8.35
C HIS A 377 1.46 19.55 8.36
N PRO A 378 0.67 19.74 9.42
CA PRO A 378 -0.39 20.76 9.44
C PRO A 378 0.09 22.16 9.02
N ARG A 379 1.27 22.56 9.49
CA ARG A 379 1.95 23.83 9.11
C ARG A 379 2.37 23.96 7.64
N THR A 380 2.55 22.85 6.91
CA THR A 380 2.96 22.85 5.50
C THR A 380 1.86 22.40 4.55
N ALA A 381 0.75 21.86 5.07
CA ALA A 381 -0.30 21.24 4.28
C ALA A 381 -0.86 22.15 3.19
N VAL A 382 -1.04 23.45 3.46
CA VAL A 382 -1.49 24.43 2.45
C VAL A 382 -0.50 24.53 1.29
N ALA A 383 0.80 24.66 1.57
CA ALA A 383 1.84 24.72 0.55
C ALA A 383 2.03 23.37 -0.17
N ASP A 384 1.83 22.25 0.52
CA ASP A 384 1.93 20.91 -0.05
C ASP A 384 0.76 20.59 -1.00
N LEU A 385 -0.43 21.15 -0.76
CA LEU A 385 -1.55 21.11 -1.70
C LEU A 385 -1.15 21.72 -3.06
N ASP A 386 -0.39 22.83 -3.05
CA ASP A 386 0.11 23.47 -4.28
C ASP A 386 1.18 22.64 -4.95
N ARG A 387 2.14 22.16 -4.15
CA ARG A 387 3.31 21.44 -4.66
C ARG A 387 2.95 20.12 -5.31
N TYR A 388 1.99 19.39 -4.74
CA TYR A 388 1.71 18.02 -5.14
C TYR A 388 0.39 17.81 -5.86
N ALA A 389 -0.50 18.82 -5.87
CA ALA A 389 -1.82 18.77 -6.50
C ALA A 389 -2.57 17.44 -6.25
N PRO A 390 -2.85 17.09 -4.98
CA PRO A 390 -3.45 15.81 -4.65
C PRO A 390 -4.92 15.71 -5.01
N THR A 391 -5.41 14.48 -5.03
CA THR A 391 -6.84 14.17 -5.06
C THR A 391 -7.44 14.10 -3.66
N LEU A 392 -6.62 13.79 -2.64
CA LEU A 392 -7.07 13.62 -1.26
C LEU A 392 -6.04 14.13 -0.26
N LEU A 393 -6.50 14.84 0.77
CA LEU A 393 -5.76 15.19 1.98
C LEU A 393 -6.43 14.53 3.19
N LEU A 394 -5.69 13.69 3.92
CA LEU A 394 -6.13 13.08 5.17
C LEU A 394 -5.53 13.81 6.38
N LEU A 395 -6.38 14.24 7.29
CA LEU A 395 -6.04 14.87 8.56
C LEU A 395 -6.56 14.02 9.71
N ASP A 396 -5.70 13.67 10.66
CA ASP A 396 -6.10 13.10 11.94
C ASP A 396 -6.46 14.22 12.91
N HIS A 397 -7.64 14.15 13.51
CA HIS A 397 -8.09 15.12 14.51
C HIS A 397 -8.61 14.45 15.78
N PRO A 398 -7.91 14.61 16.92
CA PRO A 398 -6.59 15.21 17.08
C PRO A 398 -5.47 14.37 16.45
N THR A 399 -4.33 15.01 16.21
CA THR A 399 -3.11 14.33 15.78
C THR A 399 -2.58 13.39 16.87
N LEU A 400 -1.64 12.50 16.53
CA LEU A 400 -0.99 11.61 17.51
C LEU A 400 -0.39 12.39 18.70
N GLY A 401 0.19 13.57 18.43
CA GLY A 401 0.75 14.47 19.45
C GLY A 401 -0.30 15.16 20.33
N GLY A 402 -1.59 15.05 19.99
CA GLY A 402 -2.70 15.67 20.70
C GLY A 402 -3.00 17.10 20.26
N GLU A 403 -2.56 17.50 19.07
CA GLU A 403 -2.92 18.79 18.48
C GLU A 403 -4.32 18.72 17.90
N PHE A 404 -5.10 19.78 18.11
CA PHE A 404 -6.43 19.96 17.52
C PHE A 404 -6.34 21.03 16.43
N HIS A 405 -6.97 20.78 15.30
CA HIS A 405 -7.11 21.77 14.24
C HIS A 405 -8.27 22.71 14.58
N ASP A 406 -8.03 24.01 14.45
CA ASP A 406 -9.11 24.99 14.62
C ASP A 406 -9.94 25.09 13.34
N ARG A 407 -11.09 25.78 13.45
CA ARG A 407 -12.01 25.94 12.33
C ARG A 407 -11.38 26.72 11.17
N ALA A 408 -10.56 27.72 11.45
CA ALA A 408 -9.95 28.57 10.44
C ALA A 408 -9.00 27.78 9.53
N LEU A 409 -8.16 26.91 10.12
CA LEU A 409 -7.27 26.03 9.36
C LEU A 409 -8.06 25.05 8.49
N ILE A 410 -9.14 24.45 9.01
CA ILE A 410 -9.98 23.54 8.22
C ILE A 410 -10.62 24.27 7.04
N ASP A 411 -11.13 25.48 7.25
CA ASP A 411 -11.73 26.29 6.18
C ASP A 411 -10.68 26.66 5.10
N GLU A 412 -9.47 27.02 5.50
CA GLU A 412 -8.36 27.32 4.59
C GLU A 412 -7.95 26.09 3.76
N LEU A 413 -7.77 24.94 4.42
CA LEU A 413 -7.41 23.69 3.75
C LEU A 413 -8.50 23.22 2.80
N ALA A 414 -9.77 23.25 3.22
CA ALA A 414 -10.90 22.86 2.38
C ALA A 414 -11.03 23.77 1.14
N THR A 415 -10.91 25.09 1.31
CA THR A 415 -10.93 26.06 0.21
C THR A 415 -9.77 25.84 -0.77
N THR A 416 -8.56 25.65 -0.25
CA THR A 416 -7.36 25.44 -1.07
C THR A 416 -7.43 24.11 -1.82
N ALA A 417 -7.84 23.04 -1.14
CA ALA A 417 -8.07 21.73 -1.74
C ALA A 417 -9.15 21.77 -2.83
N ARG A 418 -10.26 22.49 -2.58
CA ARG A 418 -11.37 22.65 -3.53
C ARG A 418 -10.92 23.26 -4.85
N ALA A 419 -10.11 24.31 -4.80
CA ALA A 419 -9.57 24.97 -5.98
C ALA A 419 -8.68 24.05 -6.85
N ARG A 420 -8.23 22.91 -6.30
CA ARG A 420 -7.42 21.88 -6.98
C ARG A 420 -8.19 20.58 -7.26
N GLY A 421 -9.49 20.55 -6.95
CA GLY A 421 -10.34 19.37 -7.11
C GLY A 421 -10.07 18.26 -6.07
N ALA A 422 -9.42 18.60 -4.96
CA ALA A 422 -9.07 17.66 -3.91
C ALA A 422 -10.15 17.55 -2.82
N VAL A 423 -10.29 16.35 -2.25
CA VAL A 423 -11.15 16.06 -1.09
C VAL A 423 -10.32 16.15 0.19
N VAL A 424 -10.87 16.79 1.22
CA VAL A 424 -10.29 16.78 2.57
C VAL A 424 -11.06 15.78 3.42
N VAL A 425 -10.34 14.85 4.04
CA VAL A 425 -10.88 13.86 4.98
C VAL A 425 -10.31 14.16 6.35
N ILE A 426 -11.19 14.38 7.33
CA ILE A 426 -10.83 14.52 8.74
C ILE A 426 -11.22 13.21 9.44
N ASP A 427 -10.22 12.42 9.84
CA ASP A 427 -10.42 11.26 10.71
C ASP A 427 -10.51 11.72 12.17
N GLU A 428 -11.72 11.69 12.70
CA GLU A 428 -12.01 12.07 14.08
C GLU A 428 -12.12 10.88 15.04
N ALA A 429 -11.45 9.77 14.75
CA ALA A 429 -11.46 8.58 15.60
C ALA A 429 -11.18 8.88 17.09
N TYR A 430 -10.37 9.89 17.39
CA TYR A 430 -10.04 10.28 18.76
C TYR A 430 -10.70 11.58 19.25
N ALA A 431 -11.45 12.32 18.42
CA ALA A 431 -12.13 13.53 18.89
C ALA A 431 -13.36 13.23 19.77
N THR A 432 -13.59 11.95 20.13
CA THR A 432 -14.61 11.53 21.10
C THR A 432 -14.27 11.97 22.52
N TYR A 433 -13.00 11.92 22.93
CA TYR A 433 -12.59 12.29 24.28
C TYR A 433 -12.90 13.74 24.69
N PRO A 434 -12.56 14.77 23.88
CA PRO A 434 -12.89 16.16 24.22
C PRO A 434 -14.40 16.48 24.19
N GLY A 435 -15.22 15.55 23.69
CA GLY A 435 -16.67 15.74 23.53
C GLY A 435 -17.08 16.18 22.12
N PRO A 436 -18.39 16.30 21.86
CA PRO A 436 -18.93 16.56 20.53
C PRO A 436 -18.51 17.92 19.93
N ALA A 437 -18.31 18.94 20.78
CA ALA A 437 -17.95 20.29 20.34
C ALA A 437 -16.56 20.37 19.68
N ALA A 438 -15.71 19.35 19.85
CA ALA A 438 -14.42 19.28 19.16
C ALA A 438 -14.54 18.80 17.71
N SER A 439 -15.73 18.38 17.26
CA SER A 439 -15.94 17.88 15.91
C SER A 439 -16.05 19.02 14.88
N HIS A 440 -15.51 18.78 13.69
CA HIS A 440 -15.72 19.58 12.50
C HIS A 440 -16.96 19.16 11.70
N ALA A 441 -17.81 18.27 12.24
CA ALA A 441 -19.08 17.90 11.62
C ALA A 441 -19.93 19.10 11.15
N PRO A 442 -20.03 20.24 11.87
CA PRO A 442 -20.75 21.41 11.37
C PRO A 442 -20.15 22.02 10.09
N ALA A 443 -18.84 21.88 9.86
CA ALA A 443 -18.15 22.48 8.71
C ALA A 443 -18.48 21.79 7.37
N VAL A 444 -19.04 20.57 7.40
CA VAL A 444 -19.35 19.82 6.17
C VAL A 444 -20.51 20.43 5.36
N ALA A 445 -21.31 21.30 5.99
CA ALA A 445 -22.33 22.10 5.31
C ALA A 445 -21.72 23.24 4.50
N ASP A 446 -20.57 23.77 4.94
CA ASP A 446 -19.90 24.91 4.32
C ASP A 446 -18.93 24.48 3.20
N HIS A 447 -18.50 23.22 3.20
CA HIS A 447 -17.51 22.68 2.26
C HIS A 447 -17.98 21.38 1.60
N ASP A 448 -18.27 21.44 0.30
CA ASP A 448 -18.73 20.28 -0.49
C ASP A 448 -17.63 19.26 -0.83
N ASN A 449 -16.37 19.55 -0.49
CA ASN A 449 -15.20 18.69 -0.65
C ASN A 449 -14.63 18.20 0.70
N LEU A 450 -15.36 18.38 1.80
CA LEU A 450 -14.95 17.96 3.15
C LEU A 450 -15.72 16.72 3.61
N VAL A 451 -15.01 15.76 4.21
CA VAL A 451 -15.58 14.58 4.88
C VAL A 451 -15.06 14.51 6.31
N VAL A 452 -15.96 14.33 7.27
CA VAL A 452 -15.63 14.03 8.67
C VAL A 452 -15.97 12.58 8.97
N VAL A 453 -14.99 11.79 9.42
CA VAL A 453 -15.18 10.38 9.76
C VAL A 453 -15.16 10.20 11.27
N ARG A 454 -16.18 9.52 11.81
CA ARG A 454 -16.33 9.21 13.23
C ARG A 454 -16.59 7.73 13.47
N SER A 455 -16.24 7.24 14.66
CA SER A 455 -16.58 5.88 15.11
C SER A 455 -16.72 5.81 16.62
N LEU A 456 -17.43 4.78 17.09
CA LEU A 456 -17.58 4.46 18.51
C LEU A 456 -16.48 3.49 19.01
N SER A 457 -15.44 3.27 18.21
CA SER A 457 -14.39 2.31 18.54
C SER A 457 -13.45 2.78 19.66
N LYS A 458 -13.31 4.10 19.85
CA LYS A 458 -12.42 4.74 20.85
C LYS A 458 -13.24 5.59 21.80
N GLY A 459 -12.83 5.66 23.07
CA GLY A 459 -13.58 6.34 24.12
C GLY A 459 -14.80 5.53 24.57
N TYR A 460 -15.75 5.26 23.67
CA TYR A 460 -16.93 4.43 23.97
C TYR A 460 -16.60 2.95 24.19
N CYS A 461 -15.39 2.50 23.81
CA CYS A 461 -14.96 1.09 23.85
C CYS A 461 -15.84 0.11 23.05
N CYS A 462 -16.70 0.61 22.15
CA CYS A 462 -17.63 -0.20 21.37
C CYS A 462 -17.04 -0.66 20.03
N GLY A 463 -15.75 -0.98 20.00
CA GLY A 463 -15.04 -1.40 18.80
C GLY A 463 -15.63 -2.65 18.15
N GLY A 464 -16.26 -3.54 18.93
CA GLY A 464 -16.94 -4.74 18.44
C GLY A 464 -18.24 -4.48 17.67
N LEU A 465 -18.89 -3.32 17.87
CA LEU A 465 -20.12 -2.98 17.14
C LEU A 465 -19.88 -2.76 15.64
N ARG A 466 -18.64 -2.42 15.27
CA ARG A 466 -18.25 -2.07 13.89
C ARG A 466 -19.14 -0.98 13.29
N VAL A 467 -19.36 0.12 14.02
CA VAL A 467 -20.13 1.28 13.52
C VAL A 467 -19.24 2.52 13.43
N GLY A 468 -19.34 3.19 12.29
CA GLY A 468 -18.78 4.52 12.06
C GLY A 468 -19.68 5.31 11.11
N PHE A 469 -19.49 6.62 11.08
CA PHE A 469 -20.24 7.56 10.25
C PHE A 469 -19.28 8.46 9.49
N ALA A 470 -19.52 8.64 8.19
CA ALA A 470 -18.92 9.69 7.39
C ALA A 470 -19.96 10.78 7.15
N LEU A 471 -19.59 12.02 7.44
CA LEU A 471 -20.41 13.21 7.30
C LEU A 471 -19.82 14.06 6.19
N ALA A 472 -20.60 14.39 5.16
CA ALA A 472 -20.14 15.20 4.03
C ALA A 472 -21.31 15.86 3.31
N GLY A 473 -21.05 16.92 2.54
CA GLY A 473 -22.06 17.50 1.65
C GLY A 473 -22.66 16.46 0.69
N GLU A 474 -23.92 16.66 0.28
CA GLU A 474 -24.72 15.63 -0.41
C GLU A 474 -24.07 15.07 -1.68
N ARG A 475 -23.39 15.94 -2.46
CA ARG A 475 -22.69 15.53 -3.68
C ARG A 475 -21.55 14.56 -3.39
N LEU A 476 -20.75 14.83 -2.36
CA LEU A 476 -19.63 13.98 -1.98
C LEU A 476 -20.11 12.70 -1.31
N THR A 477 -21.17 12.79 -0.49
CA THR A 477 -21.83 11.61 0.09
C THR A 477 -22.33 10.64 -0.98
N ARG A 478 -22.89 11.14 -2.09
CA ARG A 478 -23.29 10.28 -3.23
C ARG A 478 -22.10 9.51 -3.80
N ARG A 479 -20.97 10.20 -4.04
CA ARG A 479 -19.73 9.56 -4.55
C ARG A 479 -19.17 8.54 -3.56
N LEU A 480 -19.19 8.84 -2.25
CA LEU A 480 -18.76 7.89 -1.23
C LEU A 480 -19.63 6.63 -1.23
N ARG A 481 -20.94 6.76 -1.42
CA ARG A 481 -21.87 5.62 -1.46
C ARG A 481 -21.73 4.74 -2.73
N GLU A 482 -21.03 5.21 -3.76
CA GLU A 482 -20.65 4.39 -4.91
C GLU A 482 -19.51 3.40 -4.58
N SER A 483 -18.69 3.72 -3.57
CA SER A 483 -17.56 2.89 -3.13
C SER A 483 -17.79 2.20 -1.78
N ALA A 484 -18.64 2.76 -0.91
CA ALA A 484 -19.00 2.17 0.38
C ALA A 484 -20.08 1.08 0.19
N PRO A 485 -19.88 -0.15 0.70
CA PRO A 485 -20.90 -1.18 0.62
C PRO A 485 -22.19 -0.76 1.35
N PRO A 486 -23.37 -0.88 0.72
CA PRO A 486 -24.64 -0.69 1.41
C PRO A 486 -24.81 -1.75 2.51
N LEU A 487 -25.54 -1.40 3.58
CA LEU A 487 -25.78 -2.25 4.75
C LEU A 487 -24.48 -2.68 5.48
N GLY A 488 -23.40 -1.90 5.34
CA GLY A 488 -22.10 -2.21 5.91
C GLY A 488 -22.05 -2.21 7.45
N ALA A 489 -22.97 -1.50 8.10
CA ALA A 489 -23.16 -1.54 9.56
C ALA A 489 -24.42 -2.34 9.90
N GLY A 490 -24.31 -3.29 10.83
CA GLY A 490 -25.44 -4.13 11.23
C GLY A 490 -26.53 -3.34 11.96
N SER A 491 -27.80 -3.68 11.73
CA SER A 491 -28.96 -2.96 12.27
C SER A 491 -28.97 -2.87 13.80
N ALA A 492 -28.68 -3.98 14.50
CA ALA A 492 -28.58 -3.98 15.97
C ALA A 492 -27.43 -3.10 16.47
N SER A 493 -26.27 -3.14 15.79
CA SER A 493 -25.13 -2.29 16.12
C SER A 493 -25.44 -0.80 15.89
N LEU A 494 -26.14 -0.47 14.81
CA LEU A 494 -26.59 0.89 14.51
C LEU A 494 -27.54 1.42 15.58
N ALA A 495 -28.51 0.61 15.99
CA ALA A 495 -29.46 1.00 17.05
C ALA A 495 -28.73 1.33 18.37
N VAL A 496 -27.78 0.49 18.78
CA VAL A 496 -26.96 0.75 19.98
C VAL A 496 -26.12 2.02 19.81
N ALA A 497 -25.48 2.17 18.65
CA ALA A 497 -24.63 3.33 18.36
C ALA A 497 -25.40 4.66 18.38
N VAL A 498 -26.56 4.69 17.72
CA VAL A 498 -27.43 5.87 17.69
C VAL A 498 -27.96 6.18 19.08
N ARG A 499 -28.38 5.18 19.85
CA ARG A 499 -28.82 5.38 21.23
C ARG A 499 -27.71 5.96 22.12
N LEU A 500 -26.49 5.45 21.97
CA LEU A 500 -25.35 5.91 22.75
C LEU A 500 -24.97 7.37 22.43
N LEU A 501 -25.02 7.76 21.15
CA LEU A 501 -24.81 9.15 20.74
C LEU A 501 -25.92 10.10 21.23
N ASP A 502 -27.15 9.60 21.33
CA ASP A 502 -28.30 10.37 21.84
C ASP A 502 -28.18 10.69 23.35
N GLU A 503 -27.32 9.99 24.10
CA GLU A 503 -27.00 10.36 25.49
C GLU A 503 -26.09 11.60 25.61
N GLY A 504 -25.56 12.11 24.50
CA GLY A 504 -24.71 13.30 24.48
C GLY A 504 -23.26 13.05 24.92
N ASP A 505 -22.66 14.00 25.64
CA ASP A 505 -21.28 13.89 26.13
C ASP A 505 -21.21 13.13 27.46
N VAL A 506 -20.81 11.86 27.38
CA VAL A 506 -20.67 10.98 28.55
C VAL A 506 -19.23 10.90 29.10
N PHE A 507 -18.29 11.68 28.55
CA PHE A 507 -16.85 11.54 28.82
C PHE A 507 -16.32 12.42 29.95
N GLY A 508 -17.17 13.23 30.59
CA GLY A 508 -16.77 14.12 31.69
C GLY A 508 -15.94 13.43 32.79
N PRO A 509 -16.41 12.32 33.39
CA PRO A 509 -15.66 11.57 34.40
C PRO A 509 -14.32 11.02 33.88
N LEU A 510 -14.31 10.50 32.65
CA LEU A 510 -13.10 9.98 32.01
C LEU A 510 -12.06 11.09 31.83
N ARG A 511 -12.46 12.25 31.30
CA ARG A 511 -11.57 13.41 31.11
C ARG A 511 -10.97 13.86 32.43
N ALA A 512 -11.76 13.95 33.50
CA ALA A 512 -11.26 14.30 34.82
C ALA A 512 -10.21 13.30 35.32
N ARG A 513 -10.44 12.00 35.11
CA ARG A 513 -9.46 10.96 35.48
C ARG A 513 -8.17 11.06 34.68
N ILE A 514 -8.25 11.24 33.37
CA ILE A 514 -7.07 11.40 32.50
C ILE A 514 -6.27 12.63 32.95
N ALA A 515 -6.95 13.77 33.16
CA ALA A 515 -6.29 15.01 33.56
C ALA A 515 -5.54 14.88 34.89
N ALA A 516 -6.09 14.12 35.85
CA ALA A 516 -5.43 13.86 37.13
C ALA A 516 -4.25 12.88 37.02
N THR A 517 -4.35 11.86 36.16
CA THR A 517 -3.40 10.73 36.13
C THR A 517 -2.26 10.92 35.13
N LYS A 518 -2.49 11.67 34.06
CA LYS A 518 -1.52 11.86 32.98
C LYS A 518 -0.23 12.59 33.43
N PRO A 519 -0.28 13.71 34.19
CA PRO A 519 0.94 14.41 34.62
C PRO A 519 1.94 13.54 35.40
N PRO A 520 1.55 12.78 36.45
CA PRO A 520 2.50 11.93 37.16
C PRO A 520 3.05 10.79 36.29
N VAL A 521 2.25 10.23 35.38
CA VAL A 521 2.70 9.20 34.41
C VAL A 521 3.78 9.77 33.47
N ALA A 522 3.56 10.96 32.91
CA ALA A 522 4.56 11.61 32.06
C ALA A 522 5.85 11.92 32.82
N ALA A 523 5.75 12.36 34.08
CA ALA A 523 6.91 12.61 34.93
C ALA A 523 7.71 11.35 35.22
N ALA A 524 7.05 10.23 35.55
CA ALA A 524 7.70 8.95 35.80
C ALA A 524 8.44 8.41 34.55
N LEU A 525 7.83 8.55 33.37
CA LEU A 525 8.47 8.18 32.10
C LEU A 525 9.72 9.01 31.82
N ARG A 526 9.67 10.34 32.04
CA ARG A 526 10.86 11.21 31.90
C ARG A 526 11.96 10.85 32.88
N ALA A 527 11.62 10.57 34.14
CA ALA A 527 12.58 10.11 35.13
C ALA A 527 13.27 8.78 34.75
N ALA A 528 12.57 7.94 33.97
CA ALA A 528 13.11 6.69 33.44
C ALA A 528 13.89 6.84 32.11
N GLY A 529 14.11 8.05 31.62
CA GLY A 529 14.83 8.30 30.36
C GLY A 529 13.97 8.23 29.10
N VAL A 530 12.64 8.26 29.23
CA VAL A 530 11.69 8.34 28.11
C VAL A 530 11.18 9.77 28.01
N ASP A 531 11.56 10.51 26.97
CA ASP A 531 11.14 11.91 26.75
C ASP A 531 9.66 12.02 26.37
N ALA A 532 8.79 11.83 27.37
CA ALA A 532 7.35 11.78 27.20
C ALA A 532 6.73 13.18 27.17
N ALA A 533 6.05 13.54 26.09
CA ALA A 533 5.16 14.68 25.98
C ALA A 533 3.72 14.30 26.39
N ALA A 534 3.13 15.08 27.29
CA ALA A 534 1.80 14.81 27.82
C ALA A 534 0.68 14.99 26.77
N GLY A 535 0.83 15.95 25.85
CA GLY A 535 -0.22 16.31 24.88
C GLY A 535 -1.48 16.85 25.55
N ALA A 536 -2.61 16.82 24.84
CA ALA A 536 -3.89 17.32 25.35
C ALA A 536 -4.40 16.54 26.58
N ALA A 537 -4.89 17.27 27.59
CA ALA A 537 -5.31 16.70 28.88
C ALA A 537 -6.50 15.72 28.79
N CYS A 538 -7.28 15.76 27.71
CA CYS A 538 -8.42 14.88 27.50
C CYS A 538 -8.06 13.51 26.87
N LEU A 539 -6.85 13.33 26.34
CA LEU A 539 -6.48 12.11 25.59
C LEU A 539 -5.81 11.09 26.50
N PRO A 540 -6.16 9.79 26.49
CA PRO A 540 -5.65 8.80 27.45
C PRO A 540 -4.25 8.26 27.11
N TRP A 541 -3.38 9.07 26.52
CA TRP A 541 -2.00 8.67 26.21
C TRP A 541 -1.02 9.84 26.31
N VAL A 542 0.26 9.48 26.39
CA VAL A 542 1.42 10.36 26.19
C VAL A 542 2.19 9.89 24.96
N THR A 543 3.05 10.75 24.41
CA THR A 543 3.90 10.41 23.27
C THR A 543 5.37 10.61 23.59
N ALA A 544 6.28 9.83 22.99
CA ALA A 544 7.73 10.02 23.13
C ALA A 544 8.44 9.65 21.82
N PRO A 545 9.67 10.11 21.56
CA PRO A 545 10.49 9.56 20.48
C PRO A 545 10.78 8.07 20.71
N ALA A 546 10.70 7.25 19.66
CA ALA A 546 10.96 5.80 19.69
C ALA A 546 12.46 5.47 19.57
N THR A 547 13.29 6.11 20.39
CA THR A 547 14.74 5.84 20.39
C THR A 547 15.05 4.45 20.95
N PRO A 548 16.18 3.83 20.55
CA PRO A 548 16.63 2.57 21.16
C PRO A 548 16.71 2.64 22.69
N ALA A 549 17.14 3.79 23.23
CA ALA A 549 17.20 4.03 24.67
C ALA A 549 15.80 4.04 25.32
N ALA A 550 14.82 4.71 24.71
CA ALA A 550 13.45 4.73 25.22
C ALA A 550 12.81 3.34 25.18
N LEU A 551 13.00 2.60 24.08
CA LEU A 551 12.51 1.22 23.94
C LEU A 551 13.14 0.29 24.98
N ALA A 552 14.46 0.38 25.19
CA ALA A 552 15.16 -0.39 26.22
C ALA A 552 14.69 -0.02 27.64
N ALA A 553 14.46 1.26 27.92
CA ALA A 553 13.98 1.73 29.23
C ALA A 553 12.59 1.19 29.57
N LEU A 554 11.69 1.07 28.59
CA LEU A 554 10.36 0.47 28.75
C LEU A 554 10.44 -1.06 28.85
N THR A 555 11.19 -1.69 27.96
CA THR A 555 11.32 -3.17 27.91
C THR A 555 11.99 -3.71 29.17
N GLY A 556 13.05 -3.05 29.66
CA GLY A 556 13.72 -3.41 30.91
C GLY A 556 12.83 -3.29 32.16
N ARG A 557 11.70 -2.58 32.04
CA ARG A 557 10.66 -2.45 33.06
C ARG A 557 9.44 -3.34 32.82
N GLY A 558 9.45 -4.15 31.75
CA GLY A 558 8.30 -4.96 31.36
C GLY A 558 7.10 -4.14 30.89
N ILE A 559 7.31 -2.92 30.37
CA ILE A 559 6.26 -2.07 29.81
C ILE A 559 6.15 -2.30 28.31
N LEU A 560 4.94 -2.62 27.84
CA LEU A 560 4.64 -2.67 26.41
C LEU A 560 4.05 -1.33 25.96
N ALA A 561 4.64 -0.72 24.94
CA ALA A 561 4.17 0.52 24.31
C ALA A 561 3.96 0.34 22.81
N LYS A 562 3.15 1.21 22.20
CA LYS A 562 2.86 1.13 20.76
C LYS A 562 3.80 2.05 19.98
N THR A 563 4.60 1.50 19.08
CA THR A 563 5.39 2.29 18.13
C THR A 563 4.54 2.69 16.93
N ILE A 564 4.55 3.98 16.58
CA ILE A 564 3.87 4.56 15.41
C ILE A 564 4.88 5.50 14.73
N GLY A 565 5.41 5.09 13.58
CA GLY A 565 6.51 5.81 12.93
C GLY A 565 7.75 5.84 13.84
N ASP A 566 8.28 7.03 14.04
CA ASP A 566 9.42 7.33 14.92
C ASP A 566 8.98 7.68 16.36
N ARG A 567 7.70 7.50 16.71
CA ARG A 567 7.14 7.82 18.03
C ARG A 567 6.58 6.61 18.75
N LEU A 568 6.58 6.70 20.08
CA LEU A 568 5.86 5.84 21.00
C LEU A 568 4.55 6.51 21.38
N LYS A 569 3.45 5.76 21.34
CA LYS A 569 2.18 6.05 21.99
C LYS A 569 2.07 5.17 23.23
N ILE A 570 2.01 5.79 24.40
CA ILE A 570 1.98 5.10 25.69
C ILE A 570 0.67 5.47 26.38
N ALA A 571 -0.21 4.49 26.57
CA ALA A 571 -1.48 4.66 27.26
C ALA A 571 -1.27 5.08 28.72
N VAL A 572 -2.14 5.96 29.22
CA VAL A 572 -2.20 6.32 30.64
C VAL A 572 -3.08 5.29 31.37
N PRO A 573 -2.59 4.61 32.41
CA PRO A 573 -3.43 3.76 33.25
C PRO A 573 -4.48 4.60 34.00
N LEU A 574 -5.72 4.10 34.12
CA LEU A 574 -6.83 4.87 34.69
C LEU A 574 -7.46 4.19 35.91
N SER A 575 -7.63 2.87 35.91
CA SER A 575 -8.13 2.11 37.07
C SER A 575 -7.13 2.16 38.24
N PRO A 576 -7.60 2.09 39.50
CA PRO A 576 -6.71 2.03 40.67
C PRO A 576 -5.65 0.92 40.54
N ASP A 577 -6.05 -0.27 40.09
CA ASP A 577 -5.16 -1.42 39.95
C ASP A 577 -4.06 -1.19 38.90
N ARG A 578 -4.40 -0.62 37.74
CA ARG A 578 -3.40 -0.32 36.70
C ARG A 578 -2.50 0.85 37.09
N VAL A 579 -3.00 1.81 37.86
CA VAL A 579 -2.18 2.89 38.42
C VAL A 579 -1.21 2.35 39.46
N ALA A 580 -1.65 1.45 40.34
CA ALA A 580 -0.77 0.76 41.30
C ALA A 580 0.31 -0.06 40.57
N ALA A 581 -0.08 -0.88 39.59
CA ALA A 581 0.87 -1.66 38.78
C ALA A 581 1.86 -0.76 38.03
N PHE A 582 1.43 0.42 37.56
CA PHE A 582 2.35 1.40 36.99
C PHE A 582 3.33 1.91 38.04
N HIS A 583 2.88 2.30 39.23
CA HIS A 583 3.79 2.76 40.29
C HIS A 583 4.80 1.68 40.71
N GLU A 584 4.39 0.42 40.87
CA GLU A 584 5.29 -0.70 41.20
C GLU A 584 6.45 -0.82 40.19
N VAL A 585 6.14 -0.72 38.90
CA VAL A 585 7.12 -0.82 37.80
C VAL A 585 8.17 0.32 37.83
N PHE A 586 7.81 1.50 38.34
CA PHE A 586 8.71 2.66 38.39
C PHE A 586 9.37 2.89 39.76
N THR A 587 8.86 2.31 40.84
CA THR A 587 9.40 2.47 42.21
C THR A 587 10.32 1.33 42.63
N GLY A 588 10.23 0.15 42.00
CA GLY A 588 11.18 -0.95 42.24
C GLY A 588 10.87 -1.82 43.46
N ASP A 589 9.73 -1.63 44.12
CA ASP A 589 9.26 -2.52 45.18
C ASP A 589 8.76 -3.84 44.56
N ARG A 590 9.64 -4.85 44.50
CA ARG A 590 9.30 -6.26 44.23
C ARG A 590 9.86 -7.17 45.31
#